data_AF-A0A2V6N7N0-F1
#
_entry.id   AF-A0A2V6N7N0-F1
#
_cell.length_a   1.000
_cell.length_b   1.000
_cell.length_c   1.000
_cell.angle_alpha   90.00
_cell.angle_beta   90.00
_cell.angle_gamma   90.00
#
_symmetry.space_group_name_H-M   'P 1'
#
loop_
_entity.id
_entity.type
_entity.pdbx_description
1 polymer ?
#
loop_
_entity_poly.entity_id
_entity_poly.type
_entity_poly.pdbx_seq_one_letter_code
_entity_poly.pdbx_strand_id
1 'polypeptide(L)'
;MRVAFILLLASAFISRADENAAGRWEGTVQIPGRPLEVIADLAAKGDEGGSQGSITIPGLGIKGAPLSDIAVNGDNVAFSIKSALVDQRTGPAKFNGRFAGDGKIAGDFVQAGNTAPFALEKTGPPQVESPPRSTAIAKEIEGEWKGGYELFGYPRKVTIKLQNRGAEGATAEFVIVGRKENKLPVDHVAQQGEFVTVDSHETGLSFEGRARKGEIQGTIFQGPLEIPVTLRRSNN
;
A
#
# COMPACT_ATOMS: atom_id res chain seq x y z
N MET A 1 19.78 38.81 40.49
CA MET A 1 18.62 38.90 39.56
C MET A 1 18.29 37.48 39.12
N ARG A 2 17.08 36.99 39.41
CA ARG A 2 16.63 35.63 39.08
C ARG A 2 16.16 35.59 37.62
N VAL A 3 16.82 34.77 36.81
CA VAL A 3 16.38 34.44 35.44
C VAL A 3 15.25 33.43 35.57
N ALA A 4 14.04 33.81 35.14
CA ALA A 4 12.90 32.91 35.07
C ALA A 4 12.96 32.15 33.74
N PHE A 5 13.11 30.82 33.84
CA PHE A 5 13.07 29.89 32.72
C PHE A 5 11.59 29.57 32.44
N ILE A 6 11.03 30.10 31.36
CA ILE A 6 9.68 29.73 30.91
C ILE A 6 9.83 28.45 30.09
N LEU A 7 9.49 27.31 30.70
CA LEU A 7 9.24 26.06 30.00
C LEU A 7 7.93 26.20 29.20
N LEU A 8 8.05 26.35 27.89
CA LEU A 8 6.93 26.21 26.97
C LEU A 8 6.57 24.72 26.87
N LEU A 9 5.56 24.28 27.64
CA LEU A 9 4.89 23.02 27.36
C LEU A 9 4.04 23.20 26.09
N ALA A 10 4.62 22.86 24.93
CA ALA A 10 3.86 22.67 23.70
C ALA A 10 3.07 21.36 23.83
N SER A 11 1.91 21.44 24.48
CA SER A 11 0.95 20.34 24.51
C SER A 11 0.36 20.16 23.12
N ALA A 12 0.44 18.94 22.58
CA ALA A 12 -0.19 18.55 21.33
C ALA A 12 -1.72 18.72 21.47
N PHE A 13 -2.26 19.80 20.92
CA PHE A 13 -3.69 19.95 20.74
C PHE A 13 -4.10 19.04 19.58
N ILE A 14 -4.51 17.81 19.91
CA ILE A 14 -5.29 17.01 18.97
C ILE A 14 -6.60 17.76 18.76
N SER A 15 -6.88 18.17 17.53
CA SER A 15 -8.16 18.80 17.22
C SER A 15 -9.28 17.79 17.46
N ARG A 16 -10.34 18.19 18.17
CA ARG A 16 -11.54 17.37 18.43
C ARG A 16 -12.14 16.75 17.15
N ALA A 17 -11.92 17.36 15.99
CA ALA A 17 -12.30 16.83 14.70
C ALA A 17 -11.49 15.57 14.28
N ASP A 18 -10.18 15.53 14.55
CA ASP A 18 -9.32 14.36 14.30
C ASP A 18 -9.74 13.19 15.21
N GLU A 19 -10.11 13.45 16.46
CA GLU A 19 -10.63 12.41 17.38
C GLU A 19 -11.98 11.83 16.92
N ASN A 20 -12.87 12.68 16.41
CA ASN A 20 -14.17 12.25 15.90
C ASN A 20 -14.04 11.39 14.63
N ALA A 21 -13.12 11.76 13.74
CA ALA A 21 -12.80 11.02 12.53
C ALA A 21 -12.16 9.67 12.82
N ALA A 22 -11.43 9.54 13.92
CA ALA A 22 -10.73 8.32 14.27
C ALA A 22 -11.70 7.15 14.49
N GLY A 23 -11.57 6.08 13.71
CA GLY A 23 -12.48 4.95 13.74
C GLY A 23 -12.38 4.05 12.51
N ARG A 24 -13.04 2.91 12.61
CA ARG A 24 -13.38 2.06 11.47
C ARG A 24 -14.72 2.50 10.91
N TRP A 25 -14.78 2.71 9.61
CA TRP A 25 -15.93 3.20 8.87
C TRP A 25 -16.27 2.22 7.76
N GLU A 26 -17.49 1.70 7.78
CA GLU A 26 -17.94 0.66 6.84
C GLU A 26 -19.18 1.12 6.09
N GLY A 27 -19.26 0.78 4.81
CA GLY A 27 -20.42 1.11 4.01
C GLY A 27 -20.18 0.86 2.54
N THR A 28 -20.77 1.70 1.69
CA THR A 28 -20.78 1.44 0.24
C THR A 28 -20.57 2.69 -0.60
N VAL A 29 -19.96 2.49 -1.77
CA VAL A 29 -19.92 3.43 -2.90
C VAL A 29 -20.92 2.96 -3.95
N GLN A 30 -21.79 3.84 -4.41
CA GLN A 30 -22.85 3.52 -5.37
C GLN A 30 -22.33 3.63 -6.81
N ILE A 31 -21.67 2.58 -7.31
CA ILE A 31 -21.22 2.52 -8.71
C ILE A 31 -22.29 1.87 -9.61
N PRO A 32 -22.26 2.11 -10.93
CA PRO A 32 -23.16 1.45 -11.86
C PRO A 32 -23.09 -0.08 -11.77
N GLY A 33 -24.25 -0.74 -11.77
CA GLY A 33 -24.38 -2.20 -11.79
C GLY A 33 -24.36 -2.88 -10.42
N ARG A 34 -23.61 -2.36 -9.44
CA ARG A 34 -23.62 -2.88 -8.05
C ARG A 34 -23.05 -1.88 -7.05
N PRO A 35 -23.50 -1.86 -5.79
CA PRO A 35 -22.77 -1.18 -4.72
C PRO A 35 -21.41 -1.83 -4.49
N LEU A 36 -20.39 -1.02 -4.19
CA LEU A 36 -19.07 -1.46 -3.82
C LEU A 36 -18.86 -1.30 -2.32
N GLU A 37 -18.64 -2.40 -1.60
CA GLU A 37 -18.33 -2.37 -0.17
C GLU A 37 -16.96 -1.74 0.10
N VAL A 38 -16.91 -0.86 1.09
CA VAL A 38 -15.71 -0.12 1.50
C VAL A 38 -15.59 -0.14 3.01
N ILE A 39 -14.38 -0.41 3.47
CA ILE A 39 -13.97 -0.32 4.87
C ILE A 39 -12.79 0.64 4.94
N ALA A 40 -12.96 1.77 5.61
CA ALA A 40 -11.91 2.76 5.84
C ALA A 40 -11.56 2.83 7.33
N ASP A 41 -10.30 2.60 7.65
CA ASP A 41 -9.76 2.77 8.99
C ASP A 41 -9.00 4.10 9.03
N LEU A 42 -9.44 5.04 9.87
CA LEU A 42 -8.83 6.35 10.05
C LEU A 42 -8.30 6.45 11.49
N ALA A 43 -7.01 6.67 11.66
CA ALA A 43 -6.41 6.92 12.97
C ALA A 43 -5.99 8.39 13.10
N ALA A 44 -6.17 8.93 14.32
CA ALA A 44 -5.70 10.26 14.67
C ALA A 44 -4.16 10.35 14.55
N LYS A 45 -3.65 11.58 14.46
CA LYS A 45 -2.22 11.87 14.45
C LYS A 45 -1.54 11.24 15.68
N GLY A 46 -0.56 10.37 15.44
CA GLY A 46 0.39 9.94 16.47
C GLY A 46 1.49 10.98 16.70
N ASP A 47 2.33 10.75 17.71
CA ASP A 47 3.42 11.64 18.14
C ASP A 47 4.45 11.95 17.03
N GLU A 48 4.55 11.11 15.99
CA GLU A 48 5.45 11.30 14.84
C GLU A 48 4.89 12.25 13.76
N GLY A 49 3.65 12.71 13.92
CA GLY A 49 3.00 13.65 13.01
C GLY A 49 2.39 12.99 11.76
N GLY A 50 1.10 13.25 11.53
CA GLY A 50 0.35 12.80 10.36
C GLY A 50 -0.78 11.81 10.72
N SER A 51 -1.97 12.02 10.17
CA SER A 51 -3.08 11.07 10.30
C SER A 51 -2.74 9.82 9.49
N GLN A 52 -3.02 8.65 10.05
CA GLN A 52 -2.79 7.37 9.38
C GLN A 52 -4.12 6.75 8.96
N GLY A 53 -4.10 5.96 7.90
CA GLY A 53 -5.30 5.24 7.52
C GLY A 53 -5.05 4.17 6.47
N SER A 54 -5.98 3.23 6.42
CA SER A 54 -5.99 2.14 5.45
C SER A 54 -7.40 1.92 4.91
N ILE A 55 -7.50 1.38 3.70
CA ILE A 55 -8.78 1.04 3.09
C ILE A 55 -8.79 -0.40 2.57
N THR A 56 -9.89 -1.09 2.79
CA THR A 56 -10.17 -2.42 2.26
C THR A 56 -11.42 -2.35 1.38
N ILE A 57 -11.31 -2.89 0.17
CA ILE A 57 -12.39 -2.97 -0.81
C ILE A 57 -12.47 -4.44 -1.27
N PRO A 58 -13.23 -5.30 -0.57
CA PRO A 58 -13.24 -6.74 -0.80
C PRO A 58 -13.61 -7.10 -2.24
N GLY A 59 -14.59 -6.40 -2.81
CA GLY A 59 -15.07 -6.63 -4.19
C GLY A 59 -14.03 -6.34 -5.28
N LEU A 60 -12.88 -5.74 -4.94
CA LEU A 60 -11.73 -5.49 -5.80
C LEU A 60 -10.45 -6.20 -5.33
N GLY A 61 -10.50 -7.02 -4.28
CA GLY A 61 -9.32 -7.68 -3.71
C GLY A 61 -8.31 -6.73 -3.06
N ILE A 62 -8.71 -5.47 -2.78
CA ILE A 62 -7.85 -4.49 -2.11
C ILE A 62 -7.98 -4.70 -0.60
N LYS A 63 -6.87 -4.93 0.08
CA LYS A 63 -6.81 -5.14 1.54
C LYS A 63 -5.79 -4.21 2.15
N GLY A 64 -6.19 -3.40 3.13
CA GLY A 64 -5.28 -2.56 3.90
C GLY A 64 -4.49 -1.54 3.08
N ALA A 65 -5.00 -1.09 1.91
CA ALA A 65 -4.27 -0.16 1.07
C ALA A 65 -4.05 1.18 1.81
N PRO A 66 -2.82 1.72 1.83
CA PRO A 66 -2.54 2.96 2.56
C PRO A 66 -3.35 4.14 2.01
N LEU A 67 -3.86 4.95 2.93
CA LEU A 67 -4.45 6.25 2.60
C LEU A 67 -3.36 7.34 2.58
N SER A 68 -3.58 8.36 1.75
CA SER A 68 -2.79 9.59 1.72
C SER A 68 -3.71 10.81 1.76
N ASP A 69 -3.13 12.00 1.93
CA ASP A 69 -3.86 13.27 1.93
C ASP A 69 -5.05 13.30 2.91
N ILE A 70 -4.93 12.59 4.04
CA ILE A 70 -5.98 12.53 5.05
C ILE A 70 -6.12 13.92 5.68
N ALA A 71 -7.26 14.55 5.46
CA ALA A 71 -7.56 15.89 5.93
C ALA A 71 -8.93 15.91 6.61
N VAL A 72 -8.96 16.39 7.84
CA VAL A 72 -10.19 16.61 8.62
C VAL A 72 -10.29 18.08 8.98
N ASN A 73 -11.31 18.76 8.47
CA ASN A 73 -11.51 20.21 8.61
C ASN A 73 -12.96 20.53 8.96
N GLY A 74 -13.23 20.71 10.26
CA GLY A 74 -14.60 20.84 10.77
C GLY A 74 -15.39 19.58 10.47
N ASP A 75 -16.50 19.73 9.74
CA ASP A 75 -17.34 18.60 9.32
C ASP A 75 -16.85 17.90 8.05
N ASN A 76 -15.79 18.38 7.41
CA ASN A 76 -15.27 17.78 6.18
C ASN A 76 -14.20 16.74 6.49
N VAL A 77 -14.22 15.64 5.74
CA VAL A 77 -13.19 14.60 5.75
C VAL A 77 -12.83 14.26 4.32
N ALA A 78 -11.55 14.25 4.00
CA ALA A 78 -11.06 13.84 2.70
C ALA A 78 -9.84 12.92 2.85
N PHE A 79 -9.72 11.95 1.95
CA PHE A 79 -8.56 11.07 1.85
C PHE A 79 -8.45 10.46 0.45
N SER A 80 -7.22 10.15 0.04
CA SER A 80 -6.89 9.49 -1.23
C SER A 80 -6.43 8.06 -0.97
N ILE A 81 -6.68 7.13 -1.89
CA ILE A 81 -6.05 5.81 -1.88
C ILE A 81 -4.67 5.93 -2.54
N LYS A 82 -3.59 5.72 -1.78
CA LYS A 82 -2.23 6.13 -2.16
C LYS A 82 -1.73 5.45 -3.45
N SER A 83 -1.95 4.15 -3.59
CA SER A 83 -1.37 3.33 -4.67
C SER A 83 -2.39 2.42 -5.36
N ALA A 84 -3.34 1.86 -4.62
CA ALA A 84 -4.44 1.12 -5.23
C ALA A 84 -5.41 2.11 -5.92
N LEU A 85 -5.74 1.87 -7.20
CA LEU A 85 -6.68 2.68 -8.01
C LEU A 85 -6.16 4.04 -8.51
N VAL A 86 -4.87 4.15 -8.83
CA VAL A 86 -4.29 5.36 -9.46
C VAL A 86 -4.56 5.37 -10.98
N ASP A 87 -5.11 6.47 -11.47
CA ASP A 87 -5.22 6.76 -12.90
C ASP A 87 -4.11 7.71 -13.35
N GLN A 88 -3.50 7.47 -14.51
CA GLN A 88 -2.35 8.24 -15.00
C GLN A 88 -2.66 9.72 -15.26
N ARG A 89 -3.91 10.05 -15.57
CA ARG A 89 -4.32 11.42 -15.93
C ARG A 89 -4.90 12.19 -14.74
N THR A 90 -5.64 11.51 -13.88
CA THR A 90 -6.44 12.13 -12.82
C THR A 90 -5.90 11.87 -11.41
N GLY A 91 -4.91 10.98 -11.28
CA GLY A 91 -4.24 10.68 -10.02
C GLY A 91 -4.97 9.61 -9.19
N PRO A 92 -4.72 9.58 -7.86
CA PRO A 92 -5.32 8.59 -6.97
C PRO A 92 -6.83 8.78 -6.83
N ALA A 93 -7.55 7.69 -6.56
CA ALA A 93 -8.96 7.73 -6.21
C ALA A 93 -9.16 8.46 -4.86
N LYS A 94 -10.22 9.27 -4.75
CA LYS A 94 -10.44 10.17 -3.61
C LYS A 94 -11.82 10.00 -3.01
N PHE A 95 -11.92 10.10 -1.69
CA PHE A 95 -13.16 10.25 -0.96
C PHE A 95 -13.25 11.67 -0.45
N ASN A 96 -14.32 12.38 -0.82
CA ASN A 96 -14.64 13.71 -0.32
C ASN A 96 -15.94 13.63 0.46
N GLY A 97 -15.84 13.53 1.77
CA GLY A 97 -16.96 13.31 2.67
C GLY A 97 -17.25 14.49 3.61
N ARG A 98 -18.43 14.42 4.21
CA ARG A 98 -18.82 15.22 5.36
C ARG A 98 -19.41 14.34 6.45
N PHE A 99 -19.18 14.69 7.71
CA PHE A 99 -19.86 14.06 8.83
C PHE A 99 -21.35 14.43 8.80
N ALA A 100 -22.21 13.41 8.78
CA ALA A 100 -23.67 13.55 8.71
C ALA A 100 -24.33 13.19 10.05
N GLY A 101 -23.78 13.73 11.14
CA GLY A 101 -24.12 13.36 12.52
C GLY A 101 -23.11 12.40 13.14
N ASP A 102 -23.43 11.91 14.35
CA ASP A 102 -22.54 11.02 15.10
C ASP A 102 -22.40 9.67 14.37
N GLY A 103 -21.18 9.36 13.96
CA GLY A 103 -20.85 8.06 13.37
C GLY A 103 -21.31 7.85 11.94
N LYS A 104 -21.58 8.90 11.16
CA LYS A 104 -21.85 8.78 9.71
C LYS A 104 -20.97 9.71 8.88
N ILE A 105 -20.47 9.20 7.76
CA ILE A 105 -19.79 9.99 6.72
C ILE A 105 -20.52 9.74 5.41
N ALA A 106 -20.86 10.80 4.68
CA ALA A 106 -21.40 10.69 3.33
C ALA A 106 -20.73 11.71 2.41
N GLY A 107 -20.65 11.39 1.12
CA GLY A 107 -20.08 12.29 0.13
C GLY A 107 -19.81 11.59 -1.19
N ASP A 108 -18.78 12.05 -1.88
CA ASP A 108 -18.45 11.63 -3.24
C ASP A 108 -17.12 10.88 -3.29
N PHE A 109 -17.16 9.70 -3.92
CA PHE A 109 -15.99 8.96 -4.37
C PHE A 109 -15.67 9.38 -5.81
N VAL A 110 -14.43 9.78 -6.06
CA VAL A 110 -13.96 10.26 -7.36
C VAL A 110 -12.81 9.39 -7.84
N GLN A 111 -12.95 8.83 -9.05
CA GLN A 111 -11.93 7.99 -9.68
C GLN A 111 -11.97 8.12 -11.20
N ALA A 112 -10.81 8.35 -11.84
CA ALA A 112 -10.68 8.38 -13.30
C ALA A 112 -11.63 9.38 -13.99
N GLY A 113 -12.03 10.45 -13.31
CA GLY A 113 -13.01 11.44 -13.78
C GLY A 113 -14.48 11.06 -13.58
N ASN A 114 -14.78 9.90 -13.00
CA ASN A 114 -16.13 9.50 -12.58
C ASN A 114 -16.36 9.88 -11.11
N THR A 115 -17.63 10.12 -10.77
CA THR A 115 -18.08 10.41 -9.41
C THR A 115 -19.22 9.47 -9.03
N ALA A 116 -19.19 8.94 -7.81
CA ALA A 116 -20.23 8.08 -7.24
C ALA A 116 -20.47 8.45 -5.76
N PRO A 117 -21.73 8.51 -5.30
CA PRO A 117 -22.00 8.82 -3.90
C PRO A 117 -21.61 7.64 -3.01
N PHE A 118 -21.15 7.94 -1.81
CA PHE A 118 -20.85 6.94 -0.79
C PHE A 118 -21.51 7.30 0.54
N ALA A 119 -21.75 6.28 1.37
CA ALA A 119 -22.15 6.43 2.75
C ALA A 119 -21.42 5.38 3.60
N LEU A 120 -20.81 5.83 4.70
CA LEU A 120 -20.11 5.01 5.68
C LEU A 120 -20.68 5.24 7.08
N GLU A 121 -20.71 4.20 7.89
CA GLU A 121 -21.07 4.24 9.31
C GLU A 121 -19.89 3.80 10.17
N LYS A 122 -19.73 4.43 11.33
CA LYS A 122 -18.66 4.12 12.28
C LYS A 122 -18.98 2.80 12.99
N THR A 123 -18.18 1.78 12.78
CA THR A 123 -18.41 0.42 13.32
C THR A 123 -17.51 0.09 14.50
N GLY A 124 -16.46 0.88 14.76
CA GLY A 124 -15.56 0.60 15.87
C GLY A 124 -14.31 1.47 15.93
N PRO A 125 -13.35 1.10 16.79
CA PRO A 125 -12.03 1.72 16.82
C PRO A 125 -11.28 1.46 15.50
N PRO A 126 -10.34 2.33 15.11
CA PRO A 126 -9.60 2.14 13.88
C PRO A 126 -8.73 0.90 13.92
N GLN A 127 -8.73 0.13 12.83
CA GLN A 127 -7.90 -1.06 12.64
C GLN A 127 -6.94 -0.83 11.46
N VAL A 128 -6.12 0.23 11.54
CA VAL A 128 -5.22 0.61 10.45
C VAL A 128 -4.24 -0.52 10.17
N GLU A 129 -4.36 -1.12 8.98
CA GLU A 129 -3.42 -2.12 8.49
C GLU A 129 -2.18 -1.39 7.97
N SER A 130 -1.02 -1.72 8.53
CA SER A 130 0.25 -1.20 8.06
C SER A 130 0.80 -2.11 6.96
N PRO A 131 1.40 -1.56 5.89
CA PRO A 131 2.14 -2.37 4.93
C PRO A 131 3.17 -3.26 5.64
N PRO A 132 3.34 -4.51 5.20
CA PRO A 132 4.39 -5.38 5.71
C PRO A 132 5.75 -4.68 5.62
N ARG A 133 6.52 -4.70 6.71
CA ARG A 133 7.88 -4.16 6.70
C ARG A 133 8.82 -5.19 6.09
N SER A 134 9.71 -4.73 5.21
CA SER A 134 10.78 -5.59 4.70
C SER A 134 11.62 -6.17 5.83
N THR A 135 12.01 -7.43 5.70
CA THR A 135 12.97 -8.06 6.61
C THR A 135 14.37 -8.03 6.00
N ALA A 136 15.39 -8.22 6.84
CA ALA A 136 16.71 -8.53 6.31
C ALA A 136 16.66 -9.87 5.55
N ILE A 137 17.51 -10.00 4.55
CA ILE A 137 17.76 -11.25 3.82
C ILE A 137 19.17 -11.78 4.11
N ALA A 138 19.38 -13.07 3.95
CA ALA A 138 20.66 -13.72 4.08
C ALA A 138 21.65 -13.23 3.03
N LYS A 139 22.95 -13.17 3.38
CA LYS A 139 23.99 -12.60 2.51
C LYS A 139 24.13 -13.34 1.19
N GLU A 140 23.79 -14.61 1.15
CA GLU A 140 23.83 -15.45 -0.05
C GLU A 140 22.71 -15.13 -1.03
N ILE A 141 21.62 -14.52 -0.55
CA ILE A 141 20.47 -14.08 -1.35
C ILE A 141 20.69 -12.67 -1.92
N GLU A 142 21.52 -11.84 -1.28
CA GLU A 142 21.93 -10.57 -1.86
C GLU A 142 22.63 -10.76 -3.22
N GLY A 143 22.37 -9.84 -4.14
CA GLY A 143 22.92 -9.84 -5.49
C GLY A 143 21.86 -9.78 -6.58
N GLU A 144 22.30 -9.92 -7.82
CA GLU A 144 21.46 -9.84 -9.01
C GLU A 144 21.07 -11.25 -9.47
N TRP A 145 19.77 -11.44 -9.71
CA TRP A 145 19.16 -12.70 -10.12
C TRP A 145 18.44 -12.51 -11.45
N LYS A 146 18.74 -13.35 -12.44
CA LYS A 146 18.22 -13.24 -13.80
C LYS A 146 17.51 -14.51 -14.23
N GLY A 147 16.40 -14.36 -14.92
CA GLY A 147 15.67 -15.46 -15.52
C GLY A 147 14.76 -14.98 -16.63
N GLY A 148 13.81 -15.82 -17.01
CA GLY A 148 12.80 -15.45 -18.00
C GLY A 148 11.64 -16.42 -18.01
N TYR A 149 10.53 -15.95 -18.54
CA TYR A 149 9.33 -16.72 -18.76
C TYR A 149 8.71 -16.33 -20.10
N GLU A 150 7.84 -17.18 -20.63
CA GLU A 150 7.02 -16.86 -21.80
C GLU A 150 5.59 -16.61 -21.35
N LEU A 151 4.98 -15.54 -21.87
CA LEU A 151 3.58 -15.24 -21.61
C LEU A 151 2.89 -14.91 -22.94
N PHE A 152 1.87 -15.69 -23.30
CA PHE A 152 1.14 -15.56 -24.55
C PHE A 152 2.04 -15.55 -25.80
N GLY A 153 3.07 -16.42 -25.85
CA GLY A 153 4.00 -16.50 -26.98
C GLY A 153 5.08 -15.41 -27.01
N TYR A 154 5.16 -14.55 -26.00
CA TYR A 154 6.16 -13.49 -25.92
C TYR A 154 7.16 -13.77 -24.79
N PRO A 155 8.47 -13.88 -25.10
CA PRO A 155 9.48 -14.04 -24.07
C PRO A 155 9.64 -12.75 -23.26
N ARG A 156 9.79 -12.91 -21.95
CA ARG A 156 10.07 -11.83 -21.00
C ARG A 156 11.29 -12.19 -20.18
N LYS A 157 12.24 -11.26 -20.08
CA LYS A 157 13.41 -11.38 -19.21
C LYS A 157 13.10 -10.74 -17.87
N VAL A 158 13.51 -11.39 -16.80
CA VAL A 158 13.30 -10.94 -15.42
C VAL A 158 14.66 -10.71 -14.78
N THR A 159 14.82 -9.56 -14.13
CA THR A 159 15.96 -9.24 -13.26
C THR A 159 15.41 -8.82 -11.90
N ILE A 160 15.90 -9.46 -10.83
CA ILE A 160 15.65 -9.05 -9.45
C ILE A 160 17.00 -8.84 -8.77
N LYS A 161 17.31 -7.61 -8.36
CA LYS A 161 18.52 -7.28 -7.60
C LYS A 161 18.18 -7.01 -6.15
N LEU A 162 18.59 -7.91 -5.26
CA LEU A 162 18.27 -7.90 -3.85
C LEU A 162 19.42 -7.33 -3.01
N GLN A 163 19.11 -6.47 -2.05
CA GLN A 163 20.12 -5.84 -1.18
C GLN A 163 19.54 -5.47 0.19
N ASN A 164 20.31 -5.66 1.26
CA ASN A 164 19.97 -5.18 2.61
C ASN A 164 20.25 -3.67 2.78
N ARG A 165 19.36 -2.94 3.47
CA ARG A 165 19.47 -1.51 3.83
C ARG A 165 19.54 -1.28 5.35
N GLY A 166 20.27 -2.14 6.06
CA GLY A 166 20.41 -2.03 7.52
C GLY A 166 19.07 -2.22 8.24
N ALA A 167 18.68 -1.26 9.10
CA ALA A 167 17.48 -1.36 9.93
C ALA A 167 16.16 -1.34 9.14
N GLU A 168 16.17 -0.87 7.89
CA GLU A 168 14.98 -0.86 7.01
C GLU A 168 14.69 -2.23 6.35
N GLY A 169 15.52 -3.25 6.58
CA GLY A 169 15.41 -4.53 5.88
C GLY A 169 15.90 -4.46 4.44
N ALA A 170 15.40 -5.34 3.57
CA ALA A 170 15.85 -5.45 2.19
C ALA A 170 15.04 -4.60 1.18
N THR A 171 15.66 -4.31 0.02
CA THR A 171 15.03 -3.84 -1.24
C THR A 171 15.20 -4.88 -2.32
N ALA A 172 14.37 -4.75 -3.36
CA ALA A 172 14.72 -5.20 -4.69
C ALA A 172 14.64 -4.08 -5.74
N GLU A 173 15.52 -4.11 -6.74
CA GLU A 173 15.20 -3.59 -8.08
C GLU A 173 14.60 -4.75 -8.87
N PHE A 174 13.35 -4.63 -9.32
CA PHE A 174 12.65 -5.68 -10.07
C PHE A 174 12.27 -5.15 -11.46
N VAL A 175 12.90 -5.71 -12.48
CA VAL A 175 12.73 -5.32 -13.89
C VAL A 175 12.21 -6.49 -14.70
N ILE A 176 11.17 -6.24 -15.49
CA ILE A 176 10.66 -7.18 -16.50
C ILE A 176 10.80 -6.53 -17.88
N VAL A 177 11.56 -7.18 -18.77
CA VAL A 177 11.80 -6.71 -20.14
C VAL A 177 11.07 -7.62 -21.12
N GLY A 178 10.05 -7.07 -21.79
CA GLY A 178 9.37 -7.69 -22.92
C GLY A 178 9.53 -6.82 -24.17
N ARG A 179 8.41 -6.33 -24.72
CA ARG A 179 8.43 -5.30 -25.79
C ARG A 179 8.92 -3.93 -25.28
N LYS A 180 8.72 -3.66 -23.99
CA LYS A 180 9.21 -2.50 -23.25
C LYS A 180 9.85 -2.99 -21.97
N GLU A 181 10.72 -2.17 -21.41
CA GLU A 181 11.25 -2.35 -20.06
C GLU A 181 10.26 -1.78 -19.05
N ASN A 182 9.87 -2.61 -18.07
CA ASN A 182 9.04 -2.21 -16.95
C ASN A 182 9.83 -2.38 -15.67
N LYS A 183 10.10 -1.27 -14.97
CA LYS A 183 10.66 -1.26 -13.62
C LYS A 183 9.51 -1.22 -12.62
N LEU A 184 9.44 -2.23 -11.76
CA LEU A 184 8.37 -2.35 -10.78
C LEU A 184 8.75 -1.58 -9.51
N PRO A 185 7.84 -0.76 -8.94
CA PRO A 185 8.03 -0.15 -7.63
C PRO A 185 7.88 -1.22 -6.54
N VAL A 186 9.01 -1.71 -6.02
CA VAL A 186 9.05 -2.71 -4.93
C VAL A 186 8.93 -1.99 -3.59
N ASP A 187 7.95 -2.39 -2.77
CA ASP A 187 7.70 -1.81 -1.46
C ASP A 187 7.86 -2.82 -0.31
N HIS A 188 7.98 -4.12 -0.61
CA HIS A 188 8.21 -5.15 0.40
C HIS A 188 9.14 -6.25 -0.11
N VAL A 189 10.12 -6.62 0.73
CA VAL A 189 10.99 -7.79 0.55
C VAL A 189 11.13 -8.51 1.87
N ALA A 190 10.81 -9.80 1.90
CA ALA A 190 10.95 -10.63 3.09
C ALA A 190 11.62 -11.95 2.78
N GLN A 191 12.23 -12.54 3.81
CA GLN A 191 12.73 -13.91 3.77
C GLN A 191 12.27 -14.70 4.99
N GLN A 192 11.76 -15.90 4.75
CA GLN A 192 11.47 -16.90 5.77
C GLN A 192 12.15 -18.22 5.43
N GLY A 193 13.25 -18.55 6.13
CA GLY A 193 14.05 -19.73 5.81
C GLY A 193 14.62 -19.65 4.39
N GLU A 194 14.28 -20.60 3.52
CA GLU A 194 14.70 -20.59 2.11
C GLU A 194 13.76 -19.78 1.20
N PHE A 195 12.64 -19.27 1.71
CA PHE A 195 11.64 -18.57 0.90
C PHE A 195 11.89 -17.07 0.90
N VAL A 196 11.81 -16.46 -0.27
CA VAL A 196 11.95 -15.03 -0.51
C VAL A 196 10.68 -14.53 -1.17
N THR A 197 10.15 -13.43 -0.65
CA THR A 197 9.01 -12.71 -1.21
C THR A 197 9.45 -11.31 -1.63
N VAL A 198 9.00 -10.86 -2.80
CA VAL A 198 9.21 -9.51 -3.33
C VAL A 198 7.88 -9.00 -3.87
N ASP A 199 7.34 -7.95 -3.26
CA ASP A 199 6.04 -7.40 -3.63
C ASP A 199 6.15 -5.99 -4.22
N SER A 200 5.28 -5.74 -5.18
CA SER A 200 4.98 -4.42 -5.72
C SER A 200 3.47 -4.21 -5.60
N HIS A 201 3.01 -3.73 -4.44
CA HIS A 201 1.57 -3.59 -4.18
C HIS A 201 0.90 -2.57 -5.12
N GLU A 202 1.63 -1.53 -5.56
CA GLU A 202 1.14 -0.56 -6.55
C GLU A 202 0.77 -1.24 -7.88
N THR A 203 1.55 -2.22 -8.33
CA THR A 203 1.29 -2.93 -9.58
C THR A 203 0.47 -4.21 -9.40
N GLY A 204 0.21 -4.61 -8.15
CA GLY A 204 -0.45 -5.86 -7.80
C GLY A 204 0.36 -7.11 -8.18
N LEU A 205 1.68 -6.97 -8.32
CA LEU A 205 2.58 -8.06 -8.71
C LEU A 205 3.40 -8.51 -7.49
N SER A 206 3.44 -9.82 -7.24
CA SER A 206 4.35 -10.43 -6.27
C SER A 206 5.23 -11.50 -6.92
N PHE A 207 6.39 -11.72 -6.33
CA PHE A 207 7.25 -12.86 -6.63
C PHE A 207 7.49 -13.63 -5.33
N GLU A 208 7.24 -14.93 -5.36
CA GLU A 208 7.59 -15.84 -4.28
C GLU A 208 8.53 -16.91 -4.81
N GLY A 209 9.66 -17.12 -4.15
CA GLY A 209 10.65 -18.07 -4.61
C GLY A 209 11.42 -18.77 -3.50
N ARG A 210 11.82 -20.00 -3.76
CA ARG A 210 12.67 -20.80 -2.88
C ARG A 210 14.12 -20.72 -3.36
N ALA A 211 14.98 -20.09 -2.57
CA ALA A 211 16.39 -19.92 -2.86
C ALA A 211 17.18 -21.19 -2.51
N ARG A 212 17.92 -21.74 -3.49
CA ARG A 212 18.78 -22.91 -3.34
C ARG A 212 19.98 -22.84 -4.28
N LYS A 213 21.19 -22.94 -3.75
CA LYS A 213 22.44 -23.17 -4.51
C LYS A 213 22.59 -22.31 -5.79
N GLY A 214 22.47 -20.98 -5.65
CA GLY A 214 22.66 -20.06 -6.79
C GLY A 214 21.47 -19.99 -7.76
N GLU A 215 20.34 -20.60 -7.42
CA GLU A 215 19.06 -20.43 -8.10
C GLU A 215 17.97 -19.99 -7.10
N ILE A 216 16.95 -19.30 -7.62
CA ILE A 216 15.67 -19.07 -6.93
C ILE A 216 14.58 -19.59 -7.86
N GLN A 217 13.95 -20.68 -7.46
CA GLN A 217 12.80 -21.25 -8.16
C GLN A 217 11.55 -20.60 -7.58
N GLY A 218 10.78 -19.88 -8.40
CA GLY A 218 9.64 -19.13 -7.91
C GLY A 218 8.53 -18.96 -8.91
N THR A 219 7.54 -18.19 -8.48
CA THR A 219 6.33 -17.86 -9.22
C THR A 219 6.11 -16.36 -9.12
N ILE A 220 5.84 -15.72 -10.25
CA ILE A 220 5.31 -14.36 -10.29
C ILE A 220 3.79 -14.46 -10.31
N PHE A 221 3.14 -13.77 -9.38
CA PHE A 221 1.69 -13.64 -9.32
C PHE A 221 1.28 -12.27 -9.86
N GLN A 222 0.29 -12.26 -10.73
CA GLN A 222 -0.32 -11.02 -11.23
C GLN A 222 -1.81 -11.23 -11.46
N GLY A 223 -2.64 -10.77 -10.52
CA GLY A 223 -4.07 -11.07 -10.51
C GLY A 223 -4.29 -12.60 -10.49
N PRO A 224 -5.04 -13.18 -11.44
CA PRO A 224 -5.26 -14.63 -11.51
C PRO A 224 -4.10 -15.42 -12.14
N LEU A 225 -3.04 -14.74 -12.62
CA LEU A 225 -1.93 -15.39 -13.32
C LEU A 225 -0.88 -15.86 -12.31
N GLU A 226 -0.49 -17.14 -12.44
CA GLU A 226 0.65 -17.74 -11.75
C GLU A 226 1.70 -18.12 -12.80
N ILE A 227 2.85 -17.46 -12.77
CA ILE A 227 3.87 -17.56 -13.81
C ILE A 227 5.15 -18.14 -13.22
N PRO A 228 5.47 -19.42 -13.46
CA PRO A 228 6.69 -20.01 -12.96
C PRO A 228 7.91 -19.37 -13.61
N VAL A 229 8.92 -19.06 -12.81
CA VAL A 229 10.21 -18.52 -13.27
C VAL A 229 11.34 -19.09 -12.41
N THR A 230 12.43 -19.50 -13.07
CA THR A 230 13.67 -19.82 -12.38
C THR A 230 14.65 -18.68 -12.59
N LEU A 231 15.10 -18.08 -11.50
CA LEU A 231 16.14 -17.06 -11.50
C LEU A 231 17.47 -17.70 -11.15
N ARG A 232 18.51 -17.34 -11.87
CA ARG A 232 19.89 -17.76 -11.60
C ARG A 232 20.71 -16.55 -11.19
N ARG A 233 21.63 -16.75 -10.25
CA ARG A 233 22.53 -15.68 -9.83
C ARG A 233 23.36 -15.21 -11.03
N SER A 234 23.42 -13.90 -11.22
CA SER A 234 24.33 -13.30 -12.19
C SER A 234 25.75 -13.47 -11.66
N ASN A 235 26.61 -14.17 -12.40
CA ASN A 235 28.03 -14.10 -12.17
C ASN A 235 28.49 -12.73 -12.68
N ASN A 236 29.17 -11.95 -11.82
CA ASN A 236 29.97 -10.82 -12.28
C ASN A 236 31.15 -11.32 -13.11
#